data_AF-A0A3Q3EYX8-F1
#
_entry.id   AF-A0A3Q3EYX8-F1
#
_cell.length_a   1.000
_cell.length_b   1.000
_cell.length_c   1.000
_cell.angle_alpha   90.00
_cell.angle_beta   90.00
_cell.angle_gamma   90.00
#
_symmetry.space_group_name_H-M   'P 1'
#
loop_
_entity.id
_entity.type
_entity.pdbx_description
1 polymer ?
#
loop_
_entity_poly.entity_id
_entity_poly.type
_entity_poly.pdbx_seq_one_letter_code
_entity_poly.pdbx_strand_id
1 'polypeptide(L)'
;MESSTEAADSAAHTFSQVVFTDIPHTYPPSTSVTCCFNLTASFQPNSRDWVGVFKVGWSTTKDYHTFVWVEPCVDVEGQQSVTRQAVFKDYYLPKDENEFYQFCYVDNSGQVRGASTPFCFRNPVDMSLEIIPEDDLLVITTQVSNRENQELTRRLSQMEKLQSYPDDDLRVLIYFDSRDYL
;
A
#
# COMPACT_ATOMS: atom_id res chain seq x y z
N MET A 1 -7.26 19.31 -44.15
CA MET A 1 -7.63 19.31 -42.73
C MET A 1 -6.72 18.31 -42.06
N GLU A 2 -5.49 18.70 -41.75
CA GLU A 2 -4.47 17.79 -41.22
C GLU A 2 -3.55 18.66 -40.37
N SER A 3 -3.91 18.85 -39.10
CA SER A 3 -3.17 19.72 -38.17
C SER A 3 -3.44 19.43 -36.70
N SER A 4 -4.40 18.57 -36.38
CA SER A 4 -4.79 18.30 -34.98
C SER A 4 -4.09 17.09 -34.37
N THR A 5 -3.62 16.15 -35.19
CA THR A 5 -3.07 14.87 -34.71
C THR A 5 -1.58 14.97 -34.31
N GLU A 6 -0.75 15.73 -35.03
CA GLU A 6 0.68 15.90 -34.70
C GLU A 6 0.94 16.71 -33.42
N ALA A 7 0.10 17.72 -33.14
CA ALA A 7 0.26 18.55 -31.94
C ALA A 7 -0.02 17.78 -30.64
N ALA A 8 -0.99 16.86 -30.66
CA ALA A 8 -1.32 16.01 -29.53
C ALA A 8 -0.24 14.96 -29.28
N ASP A 9 0.32 14.38 -30.35
CA ASP A 9 1.40 13.38 -30.26
C ASP A 9 2.72 14.01 -29.77
N SER A 10 3.02 15.23 -30.24
CA SER A 10 4.12 16.08 -29.75
C SER A 10 4.00 16.41 -28.25
N ALA A 11 2.79 16.76 -27.79
CA ALA A 11 2.55 17.06 -26.39
C ALA A 11 2.65 15.80 -25.52
N ALA A 12 2.04 14.68 -25.92
CA ALA A 12 2.10 13.42 -25.19
C ALA A 12 3.55 12.91 -25.05
N HIS A 13 4.35 12.99 -26.11
CA HIS A 13 5.76 12.60 -26.10
C HIS A 13 6.64 13.52 -25.22
N THR A 14 6.18 14.73 -24.90
CA THR A 14 6.87 15.68 -24.01
C THR A 14 6.73 15.26 -22.54
N PHE A 15 5.59 14.69 -22.14
CA PHE A 15 5.31 14.31 -20.75
C PHE A 15 5.77 12.91 -20.36
N SER A 16 6.23 12.09 -21.31
CA SER A 16 6.69 10.72 -21.07
C SER A 16 8.21 10.56 -21.14
N GLN A 17 8.96 11.66 -21.10
CA GLN A 17 10.43 11.64 -21.21
C GLN A 17 11.09 11.19 -19.91
N VAL A 18 10.41 11.37 -18.78
CA VAL A 18 10.80 10.89 -17.45
C VAL A 18 9.72 9.99 -16.88
N VAL A 19 10.12 8.79 -16.45
CA VAL A 19 9.20 7.78 -15.91
C VAL A 19 9.58 7.47 -14.48
N PHE A 20 8.69 7.81 -13.53
CA PHE A 20 8.84 7.42 -12.14
C PHE A 20 8.52 5.94 -11.96
N THR A 21 9.32 5.23 -11.18
CA THR A 21 9.16 3.79 -10.93
C THR A 21 8.93 3.50 -9.45
N ASP A 22 8.26 2.39 -9.17
CA ASP A 22 8.08 1.85 -7.81
C ASP A 22 7.45 2.84 -6.82
N ILE A 23 6.46 3.60 -7.28
CA ILE A 23 5.77 4.61 -6.47
C ILE A 23 4.66 3.93 -5.65
N PRO A 24 4.79 3.81 -4.32
CA PRO A 24 3.75 3.25 -3.47
C PRO A 24 2.57 4.21 -3.35
N HIS A 25 1.40 3.67 -3.01
CA HIS A 25 0.22 4.51 -2.75
C HIS A 25 0.33 5.34 -1.47
N THR A 26 1.23 4.96 -0.54
CA THR A 26 1.46 5.65 0.72
C THR A 26 2.94 5.74 1.05
N TYR A 27 3.33 6.85 1.68
CA TYR A 27 4.60 7.00 2.36
C TYR A 27 4.36 7.25 3.86
N PRO A 28 5.10 6.59 4.76
CA PRO A 28 4.99 6.87 6.19
C PRO A 28 5.31 8.34 6.51
N PRO A 29 4.52 9.00 7.38
CA PRO A 29 4.85 10.34 7.85
C PRO A 29 6.20 10.39 8.56
N SER A 30 6.81 11.57 8.63
CA SER A 30 8.08 11.82 9.34
C SER A 30 9.26 10.93 8.88
N THR A 31 9.21 10.39 7.67
CA THR A 31 10.28 9.59 7.07
C THR A 31 10.74 10.24 5.77
N SER A 32 12.06 10.25 5.54
CA SER A 32 12.60 10.72 4.26
C SER A 32 12.13 9.82 3.12
N VAL A 33 11.82 10.40 1.97
CA VAL A 33 11.30 9.67 0.80
C VAL A 33 12.32 9.67 -0.32
N THR A 34 12.62 8.49 -0.85
CA THR A 34 13.40 8.32 -2.07
C THR A 34 12.45 7.96 -3.21
N CYS A 35 12.38 8.79 -4.25
CA CYS A 35 11.68 8.45 -5.48
C CYS A 35 12.68 8.05 -6.57
N CYS A 36 12.36 6.98 -7.29
CA CYS A 36 13.16 6.47 -8.40
C CYS A 36 12.55 6.92 -9.72
N PHE A 37 13.39 7.26 -10.70
CA PHE A 37 12.93 7.59 -12.05
C PHE A 37 13.97 7.24 -13.12
N ASN A 38 13.48 7.00 -14.33
CA ASN A 38 14.26 6.72 -15.52
C ASN A 38 14.07 7.83 -16.55
N LEU A 39 15.13 8.14 -17.28
CA LEU A 39 15.09 9.06 -18.42
C LEU A 39 15.02 8.25 -19.72
N THR A 40 14.19 8.68 -20.66
CA THR A 40 14.18 8.14 -22.02
C THR A 40 15.51 8.43 -22.73
N ALA A 41 15.90 7.59 -23.68
CA ALA A 41 17.23 7.65 -24.31
C ALA A 41 17.57 8.97 -25.02
N SER A 42 16.56 9.74 -25.45
CA SER A 42 16.72 11.03 -26.11
C SER A 42 16.66 12.23 -25.15
N PHE A 43 16.33 12.01 -23.88
CA PHE A 43 16.18 13.08 -22.90
C PHE A 43 17.48 13.34 -22.16
N GLN A 44 18.03 14.54 -22.33
CA GLN A 44 19.26 14.95 -21.68
C GLN A 44 18.95 15.85 -20.47
N PRO A 45 19.33 15.43 -19.25
CA PRO A 45 19.08 16.21 -18.04
C PRO A 45 19.94 17.47 -17.98
N ASN A 46 19.45 18.51 -17.32
CA ASN A 46 20.17 19.72 -16.99
C ASN A 46 20.39 19.85 -15.48
N SER A 47 21.44 20.56 -15.06
CA SER A 47 21.70 20.83 -13.64
C SER A 47 20.66 21.77 -12.98
N ARG A 48 19.80 22.41 -13.79
CA ARG A 48 18.65 23.19 -13.33
C ARG A 48 17.33 22.42 -13.44
N ASP A 49 17.37 21.14 -13.75
CA ASP A 49 16.19 20.29 -13.67
C ASP A 49 15.95 19.91 -12.20
N TRP A 50 14.70 19.67 -11.85
CA TRP A 50 14.31 19.36 -10.47
C TRP A 50 13.11 18.42 -10.42
N VAL A 51 13.02 17.68 -9.32
CA VAL A 51 11.85 16.86 -9.00
C VAL A 51 11.10 17.53 -7.86
N GLY A 52 9.82 17.81 -8.10
CA GLY A 52 8.94 18.41 -7.11
C GLY A 52 7.88 17.44 -6.60
N VAL A 53 7.45 17.67 -5.36
CA VAL A 53 6.23 17.09 -4.79
C VAL A 53 5.10 18.09 -4.98
N PHE A 54 4.04 17.69 -5.67
CA PHE A 54 2.89 18.53 -5.98
C PHE A 54 1.63 17.93 -5.39
N LYS A 55 0.76 18.75 -4.81
CA LYS A 55 -0.61 18.34 -4.46
C LYS A 55 -1.39 18.07 -5.76
N VAL A 56 -2.12 16.96 -5.83
CA VAL A 56 -2.97 16.63 -6.99
C VAL A 56 -3.96 17.76 -7.27
N GLY A 57 -4.12 18.13 -8.55
CA GLY A 57 -4.91 19.29 -8.96
C GLY A 57 -4.13 20.60 -9.04
N TRP A 58 -2.80 20.57 -8.90
CA TRP A 58 -1.92 21.71 -9.21
C TRP A 58 -2.13 22.24 -10.64
N SER A 59 -1.91 23.53 -10.85
CA SER A 59 -2.13 24.19 -12.15
C SER A 59 -0.83 24.67 -12.79
N THR A 60 0.17 25.05 -11.98
CA THR A 60 1.45 25.56 -12.45
C THR A 60 2.61 24.89 -11.73
N THR A 61 3.79 24.90 -12.35
CA THR A 61 5.02 24.41 -11.71
C THR A 61 5.45 25.24 -10.51
N LYS A 62 4.80 26.36 -10.19
CA LYS A 62 5.02 27.14 -8.96
C LYS A 62 4.22 26.61 -7.77
N ASP A 63 3.29 25.69 -7.99
CA ASP A 63 2.42 25.14 -6.95
C ASP A 63 3.08 23.94 -6.22
N TYR A 64 4.40 23.78 -6.35
CA TYR A 64 5.12 22.72 -5.67
C TYR A 64 5.07 22.91 -4.15
N HIS A 65 5.01 21.81 -3.41
CA HIS A 65 5.15 21.82 -1.96
C HIS A 65 6.64 21.86 -1.56
N THR A 66 7.42 20.95 -2.12
CA THR A 66 8.87 20.87 -1.94
C THR A 66 9.53 20.35 -3.21
N PHE A 67 10.84 20.53 -3.34
CA PHE A 67 11.59 20.08 -4.49
C PHE A 67 13.03 19.71 -4.12
N VAL A 68 13.66 18.93 -5.02
CA VAL A 68 15.10 18.68 -5.01
C VAL A 68 15.65 18.86 -6.42
N TRP A 69 16.86 19.42 -6.52
CA TRP A 69 17.57 19.52 -7.78
C TRP A 69 17.99 18.12 -8.25
N VAL A 70 17.93 17.89 -9.56
CA VAL A 70 18.44 16.66 -10.16
C VAL A 70 19.96 16.72 -10.13
N GLU A 71 20.58 15.72 -9.51
CA GLU A 71 22.03 15.64 -9.50
C GLU A 71 22.57 15.37 -10.92
N PRO A 72 23.66 16.06 -11.33
CA PRO A 72 24.32 15.78 -12.59
C PRO A 72 24.75 14.31 -12.64
N CYS A 73 24.50 13.63 -13.76
CA CYS A 73 25.05 12.29 -13.94
C CYS A 73 26.56 12.37 -14.08
N VAL A 74 27.26 11.60 -13.23
CA VAL A 74 28.65 11.21 -13.51
C VAL A 74 28.54 9.98 -14.38
N ASP A 75 28.60 10.17 -15.69
CA ASP A 75 28.55 9.07 -16.65
C ASP A 75 29.73 8.14 -16.37
N VAL A 76 29.46 6.96 -15.81
CA VAL A 76 30.39 5.83 -15.87
C VAL A 76 30.16 5.19 -17.22
N GLU A 77 31.15 5.31 -18.10
CA GLU A 77 31.11 4.82 -19.48
C GLU A 77 30.55 3.38 -19.54
N GLY A 78 29.36 3.21 -20.16
CA GLY A 78 28.82 1.90 -20.53
C GLY A 78 27.48 1.48 -19.88
N GLN A 79 26.88 2.26 -18.98
CA GLN A 79 25.59 1.85 -18.38
C GLN A 79 24.37 2.37 -19.16
N GLN A 80 23.71 1.42 -19.83
CA GLN A 80 22.32 1.53 -20.28
C GLN A 80 21.41 1.90 -19.10
N SER A 81 20.54 2.89 -19.29
CA SER A 81 19.43 3.27 -18.40
C SER A 81 19.74 3.22 -16.91
N VAL A 82 20.55 4.16 -16.42
CA VAL A 82 20.80 4.31 -14.97
C VAL A 82 19.53 4.86 -14.32
N THR A 83 18.89 4.04 -13.47
CA THR A 83 17.83 4.50 -12.57
C THR A 83 18.37 5.61 -11.68
N ARG A 84 17.68 6.75 -11.68
CA ARG A 84 18.02 7.92 -10.87
C ARG A 84 17.16 8.02 -9.64
N GLN A 85 17.65 8.73 -8.64
CA GLN A 85 16.97 8.91 -7.37
C GLN A 85 16.91 10.38 -7.00
N ALA A 86 15.78 10.78 -6.40
CA ALA A 86 15.61 12.05 -5.74
C ALA A 86 15.20 11.77 -4.28
N VAL A 87 15.94 12.36 -3.34
CA VAL A 87 15.77 12.10 -1.90
C VAL A 87 15.22 13.34 -1.20
N PHE A 88 13.98 13.24 -0.74
CA PHE A 88 13.28 14.27 0.01
C PHE A 88 13.46 14.04 1.51
N LYS A 89 13.87 15.08 2.24
CA LYS A 89 13.98 15.02 3.70
C LYS A 89 12.60 15.19 4.35
N ASP A 90 12.36 14.44 5.42
CA ASP A 90 11.07 14.39 6.13
C ASP A 90 10.52 15.76 6.52
N TYR A 91 11.37 16.65 7.02
CA TYR A 91 10.96 17.97 7.50
C TYR A 91 10.49 18.94 6.41
N TYR A 92 10.68 18.60 5.12
CA TYR A 92 10.12 19.33 3.98
C TYR A 92 8.89 18.66 3.36
N LEU A 93 8.51 17.46 3.83
CA LEU A 93 7.39 16.73 3.26
C LEU A 93 6.05 17.21 3.84
N PRO A 94 4.96 17.10 3.06
CA PRO A 94 3.62 17.40 3.54
C PRO A 94 3.26 16.61 4.79
N LYS A 95 2.47 17.25 5.67
CA LYS A 95 1.97 16.66 6.92
C LYS A 95 0.46 16.38 6.89
N ASP A 96 -0.21 16.82 5.84
CA ASP A 96 -1.65 16.62 5.64
C ASP A 96 -1.91 15.20 5.11
N GLU A 97 -2.46 14.34 5.96
CA GLU A 97 -2.64 12.91 5.67
C GLU A 97 -3.82 12.62 4.72
N ASN A 98 -4.74 13.58 4.55
CA ASN A 98 -5.92 13.47 3.70
C ASN A 98 -5.71 13.97 2.26
N GLU A 99 -4.50 14.41 1.92
CA GLU A 99 -4.20 15.00 0.63
C GLU A 99 -3.38 14.06 -0.24
N PHE A 100 -3.68 14.06 -1.53
CA PHE A 100 -2.92 13.30 -2.53
C PHE A 100 -1.85 14.17 -3.16
N TYR A 101 -0.68 13.59 -3.34
CA TYR A 101 0.49 14.20 -3.94
C TYR A 101 1.01 13.33 -5.08
N GLN A 102 1.83 13.93 -5.93
CA GLN A 102 2.56 13.23 -6.98
C GLN A 102 3.94 13.88 -7.18
N PHE A 103 4.91 13.09 -7.63
CA PHE A 103 6.18 13.63 -8.09
C PHE A 103 6.02 14.16 -9.51
N CYS A 104 6.62 15.31 -9.80
CA CYS A 104 6.75 15.81 -11.18
C CYS A 104 8.21 16.17 -11.45
N TYR A 105 8.72 15.74 -12.60
CA TYR A 105 10.03 16.17 -13.11
C TYR A 105 9.83 17.44 -13.93
N VAL A 106 10.53 18.51 -13.57
CA VAL A 106 10.46 19.80 -14.24
C VAL A 106 11.84 20.14 -14.80
N ASP A 107 11.89 20.46 -16.08
CA ASP A 107 13.14 20.83 -16.73
C ASP A 107 13.55 22.29 -16.46
N ASN A 108 14.74 22.65 -16.92
CA ASN A 108 15.31 23.99 -16.85
C ASN A 108 14.49 25.09 -17.54
N SER A 109 13.55 24.72 -18.42
CA SER A 109 12.62 25.63 -19.08
C SER A 109 11.31 25.80 -18.32
N GLY A 110 11.12 25.04 -17.22
CA GLY A 110 9.93 25.05 -16.39
C GLY A 110 8.83 24.12 -16.89
N GLN A 111 9.13 23.20 -17.82
CA GLN A 111 8.18 22.28 -18.41
C GLN A 111 8.19 20.93 -17.67
N VAL A 112 7.01 20.35 -17.48
CA VAL A 112 6.87 19.02 -16.88
C VAL A 112 7.20 17.94 -17.92
N ARG A 113 8.13 17.06 -17.57
CA ARG A 113 8.62 15.97 -18.44
C ARG A 113 8.22 14.57 -17.99
N GLY A 114 7.58 14.48 -16.83
CA GLY A 114 7.08 13.26 -16.22
C GLY A 114 6.30 13.55 -14.95
N ALA A 115 5.30 12.71 -14.65
CA ALA A 115 4.55 12.74 -13.41
C ALA A 115 4.35 11.31 -12.89
N SER A 116 4.42 11.12 -11.56
CA SER A 116 4.15 9.82 -10.94
C SER A 116 2.66 9.53 -10.83
N THR A 117 2.32 8.29 -10.49
CA THR A 117 1.02 7.98 -9.91
C THR A 117 0.83 8.74 -8.58
N PRO A 118 -0.41 9.11 -8.22
CA PRO A 118 -0.69 9.75 -6.94
C PRO A 118 -0.40 8.85 -5.73
N PHE A 119 0.02 9.48 -4.63
CA PHE A 119 0.28 8.88 -3.32
C PHE A 119 -0.12 9.84 -2.20
N CYS A 120 -0.13 9.39 -0.95
CA CYS A 120 -0.39 10.23 0.23
C CYS A 120 0.61 9.94 1.35
N PHE A 121 0.78 10.90 2.26
CA PHE A 121 1.66 10.76 3.43
C PHE A 121 0.85 10.27 4.63
N ARG A 122 0.77 8.95 4.81
CA ARG A 122 -0.03 8.34 5.87
C ARG A 122 0.50 6.96 6.24
N ASN A 123 0.17 6.50 7.45
CA ASN A 123 0.55 5.17 7.88
C ASN A 123 -0.32 4.11 7.16
N PRO A 124 0.25 3.03 6.60
CA PRO A 124 -0.53 1.98 5.93
C PRO A 124 -1.64 1.34 6.78
N VAL A 125 -1.54 1.34 8.12
CA VAL A 125 -2.63 0.85 8.98
C VAL A 125 -3.90 1.70 8.90
N ASP A 126 -3.76 3.01 8.66
CA ASP A 126 -4.90 3.92 8.57
C ASP A 126 -5.66 3.74 7.24
N MET A 127 -4.94 3.35 6.17
CA MET A 127 -5.55 2.94 4.89
C MET A 127 -6.43 1.71 5.03
N SER A 128 -5.98 0.72 5.81
CA SER A 128 -6.76 -0.50 6.04
C SER A 128 -8.05 -0.23 6.79
N LEU A 129 -8.07 0.72 7.72
CA LEU A 129 -9.25 1.06 8.53
C LEU A 129 -10.33 1.78 7.72
N GLU A 130 -9.95 2.61 6.76
CA GLU A 130 -10.89 3.31 5.87
C GLU A 130 -11.53 2.40 4.81
N ILE A 131 -10.87 1.29 4.45
CA ILE A 131 -11.37 0.33 3.47
C ILE A 131 -12.33 -0.69 4.11
N ILE A 132 -12.34 -0.82 5.44
CA ILE A 132 -13.35 -1.62 6.13
C ILE A 132 -14.66 -0.83 6.02
N PRO A 133 -15.67 -1.31 5.25
CA PRO A 133 -16.96 -0.65 5.28
C PRO A 133 -17.42 -0.60 6.73
N GLU A 134 -17.93 0.54 7.14
CA GLU A 134 -18.40 0.82 8.50
C GLU A 134 -19.38 -0.24 9.07
N ASP A 135 -19.98 -1.04 8.19
CA ASP A 135 -20.84 -2.19 8.51
C ASP A 135 -20.10 -3.48 8.94
N ASP A 136 -18.78 -3.59 8.75
CA ASP A 136 -17.99 -4.82 9.02
C ASP A 136 -16.85 -4.62 10.05
N LEU A 137 -16.77 -3.46 10.70
CA LEU A 137 -15.87 -3.27 11.83
C LEU A 137 -16.44 -3.95 13.09
N LEU A 138 -16.39 -5.28 13.14
CA LEU A 138 -16.54 -6.02 14.38
C LEU A 138 -15.30 -5.78 15.23
N VAL A 139 -15.28 -4.69 16.00
CA VAL A 139 -14.36 -4.51 17.11
C VAL A 139 -14.64 -5.65 18.11
N ILE A 140 -13.91 -6.76 17.98
CA ILE A 140 -13.83 -7.77 19.04
C ILE A 140 -12.94 -7.18 20.13
N THR A 141 -13.41 -6.14 20.81
CA THR A 141 -12.92 -5.79 22.14
C THR A 141 -13.44 -6.87 23.09
N THR A 142 -12.57 -7.83 23.37
CA THR A 142 -12.44 -8.62 24.58
C THR A 142 -13.31 -8.12 25.76
N GLN A 143 -14.59 -8.50 25.85
CA GLN A 143 -15.36 -8.58 27.13
C GLN A 143 -16.57 -9.55 27.10
N VAL A 144 -17.11 -9.98 25.94
CA VAL A 144 -18.31 -10.87 25.90
C VAL A 144 -17.98 -12.35 25.63
N SER A 145 -16.79 -12.67 25.10
CA SER A 145 -16.41 -14.04 24.70
C SER A 145 -16.24 -15.03 25.86
N ASN A 146 -15.97 -14.55 27.08
CA ASN A 146 -15.68 -15.45 28.22
C ASN A 146 -16.89 -16.25 28.68
N ARG A 147 -18.12 -15.70 28.59
CA ARG A 147 -19.31 -16.39 29.12
C ARG A 147 -19.76 -17.53 28.21
N GLU A 148 -19.75 -17.30 26.90
CA GLU A 148 -20.12 -18.31 25.92
C GLU A 148 -19.08 -19.43 25.81
N ASN A 149 -17.78 -19.11 25.88
CA ASN A 149 -16.71 -20.12 25.95
C ASN A 149 -16.80 -20.99 27.22
N GLN A 150 -17.15 -20.41 28.37
CA GLN A 150 -17.34 -21.15 29.61
C GLN A 150 -18.53 -22.12 29.52
N GLU A 151 -19.64 -21.68 28.93
CA GLU A 151 -20.83 -22.51 28.70
C GLU A 151 -20.51 -23.67 27.75
N LEU A 152 -19.80 -23.39 26.64
CA LEU A 152 -19.37 -24.41 25.67
C LEU A 152 -18.41 -25.43 26.30
N THR A 153 -17.45 -24.96 27.09
CA THR A 153 -16.50 -25.83 27.81
C THR A 153 -17.22 -26.72 28.83
N ARG A 154 -18.24 -26.18 29.51
CA ARG A 154 -19.07 -26.95 30.45
C ARG A 154 -19.88 -28.03 29.73
N ARG A 155 -20.44 -27.71 28.55
CA ARG A 155 -21.19 -28.68 27.73
C ARG A 155 -20.29 -29.79 27.19
N LEU A 156 -19.10 -29.45 26.69
CA LEU A 156 -18.11 -30.43 26.21
C LEU A 156 -17.71 -31.41 27.33
N SER A 157 -17.40 -30.89 28.52
CA SER A 157 -17.04 -31.73 29.66
C SER A 157 -18.21 -32.55 30.24
N GLN A 158 -19.47 -32.13 30.02
CA GLN A 158 -20.65 -32.95 30.32
C GLN A 158 -20.83 -34.09 29.31
N MET A 159 -20.60 -33.81 28.02
CA MET A 159 -20.69 -34.82 26.96
C MET A 159 -19.59 -35.89 27.09
N GLU A 160 -18.36 -35.51 27.42
CA GLU A 160 -17.27 -36.47 27.70
C GLU A 160 -17.61 -37.38 28.89
N LYS A 161 -18.24 -36.84 29.95
CA LYS A 161 -18.70 -37.66 31.09
C LYS A 161 -19.82 -38.62 30.71
N LEU A 162 -20.70 -38.21 29.79
CA LEU A 162 -21.76 -39.07 29.24
C LEU A 162 -21.21 -40.17 28.32
N GLN A 163 -20.14 -39.90 27.58
CA GLN A 163 -19.43 -40.90 26.77
C GLN A 163 -18.49 -41.80 27.58
N SER A 164 -18.10 -41.38 28.80
CA SER A 164 -17.25 -42.14 29.71
C SER A 164 -18.02 -43.11 30.61
N TYR A 165 -19.33 -43.28 30.44
CA TYR A 165 -20.05 -44.37 31.11
C TYR A 165 -19.54 -45.71 30.57
N PRO A 166 -18.98 -46.60 31.41
CA PRO A 166 -18.52 -47.89 30.94
C PRO A 166 -19.72 -48.72 30.46
N ASP A 167 -19.62 -49.21 29.23
CA ASP A 167 -20.52 -50.17 28.55
C ASP A 167 -20.57 -51.56 29.26
N ASP A 168 -20.14 -51.65 30.51
CA ASP A 168 -19.98 -52.90 31.25
C ASP A 168 -21.25 -53.34 31.99
N ASP A 169 -22.20 -52.43 32.26
CA ASP A 169 -23.47 -52.79 32.93
C ASP A 169 -24.50 -53.41 31.96
N LEU A 170 -24.28 -53.29 30.64
CA LEU A 170 -25.14 -53.95 29.65
C LEU A 170 -24.70 -55.40 29.39
N ARG A 171 -23.47 -55.78 29.75
CA ARG A 171 -22.96 -57.15 29.60
C ARG A 171 -23.35 -58.08 30.74
N VAL A 172 -23.62 -57.56 31.93
CA VAL A 172 -24.07 -58.37 33.07
C VAL A 172 -25.54 -58.78 32.91
N LEU A 173 -26.39 -57.92 32.34
CA LEU A 173 -27.82 -58.23 32.18
C LEU A 173 -28.13 -59.23 31.05
N ILE A 174 -27.24 -59.38 30.06
CA ILE A 174 -27.37 -60.38 28.98
C ILE A 174 -26.72 -61.73 29.31
N TYR A 175 -25.83 -61.80 30.31
CA TYR A 175 -25.22 -63.08 30.73
C TYR A 175 -26.04 -63.84 31.77
N PHE A 176 -26.90 -63.17 32.55
CA PHE A 176 -27.79 -63.85 33.49
C PHE A 176 -29.03 -64.46 32.82
N ASP A 177 -29.41 -64.02 31.62
CA ASP A 177 -30.60 -64.52 30.90
C ASP A 177 -30.33 -65.80 30.08
N SER A 178 -29.07 -66.24 29.94
CA SER A 178 -28.68 -67.40 29.11
C SER A 178 -28.28 -68.66 29.91
N ARG A 179 -28.52 -68.72 31.23
CA ARG A 179 -28.29 -69.93 32.05
C ARG A 179 -29.55 -70.60 32.62
N ASP A 180 -30.73 -70.06 32.35
CA ASP A 180 -32.00 -70.67 32.79
C ASP A 180 -32.74 -71.43 31.66
N TYR A 181 -32.06 -71.73 30.55
CA TYR A 181 -32.57 -72.63 29.49
C TYR A 181 -31.50 -73.66 29.07
N LEU A 182 -31.18 -74.61 29.95
CA LEU A 182 -31.07 -76.05 29.66
C LEU A 182 -30.86 -76.88 30.93
#